data_AF-A0A9W2Y0C8-F1
#
_entry.id   AF-A0A9W2Y0C8-F1
#
_cell.length_a   1.000
_cell.length_b   1.000
_cell.length_c   1.000
_cell.angle_alpha   90.00
_cell.angle_beta   90.00
_cell.angle_gamma   90.00
#
_symmetry.space_group_name_H-M   'P 1'
#
loop_
_entity.id
_entity.type
_entity.pdbx_description
1 polymer ?
#
loop_
_entity_poly.entity_id
_entity_poly.type
_entity_poly.pdbx_seq_one_letter_code
_entity_poly.pdbx_strand_id
1 'polypeptide(L)'
;MPRAVAAAEKAVLASRDIVGYSDVTLLVPHAVSLILLEQKTSHLSTARWLRYNTILLEMPNITFKRCNVLNPATLFPGPDDGEPHNCVSVLNQVCTPRPDLSEVPIPNCDLVLFVDGSASRDPASGHCQVGHAVCTSHTVLQSGAFPGFAQAAELIALTEAFKLAEGKSVTIYTDSRYAFGVTHDFGALWKHRKFLKSDGKPILHHDKVADLLDAILLPAAIAVCKCPAHTGGADPISAGNARADAAAKAAARLPLPFVPCLLSSTSTQPPSPPSALPDLQTFSTPQERKLWLTNGATSSHGVWYGPDGKPCLPKHFFPHIAKLTHGLDDVSKGGMLDALTKHWYTKGFSIYAQKYCEACMTCAQHNPGKSVAKPLAAHPPPEQAFDHLMLDFFELTPAEGKK
;
A
#
# COMPACT_ATOMS: atom_id res chain seq x y z
N MET A 1 19.52 -11.97 -0.33
CA MET A 1 19.28 -13.23 0.41
C MET A 1 18.05 -14.03 -0.06
N PRO A 2 16.79 -13.53 -0.09
CA PRO A 2 15.65 -14.32 -0.59
C PRO A 2 15.77 -14.72 -2.08
N ARG A 3 16.51 -13.91 -2.86
CA ARG A 3 16.84 -14.21 -4.26
C ARG A 3 17.73 -15.45 -4.41
N ALA A 4 18.56 -15.76 -3.42
CA ALA A 4 19.44 -16.93 -3.45
C ALA A 4 18.62 -18.22 -3.32
N VAL A 5 17.65 -18.23 -2.40
CA VAL A 5 16.69 -19.33 -2.23
C VAL A 5 15.86 -19.54 -3.50
N ALA A 6 15.33 -18.46 -4.08
CA ALA A 6 14.57 -18.54 -5.32
C ALA A 6 15.42 -19.00 -6.53
N ALA A 7 16.69 -18.61 -6.58
CA ALA A 7 17.60 -19.06 -7.63
C ALA A 7 17.94 -20.55 -7.49
N ALA A 8 18.18 -21.02 -6.25
CA ALA A 8 18.40 -22.43 -5.95
C ALA A 8 17.20 -23.29 -6.35
N GLU A 9 15.98 -22.85 -6.01
CA GLU A 9 14.74 -23.54 -6.41
C GLU A 9 14.60 -23.63 -7.92
N LYS A 10 14.82 -22.53 -8.64
CA LYS A 10 14.80 -22.54 -10.10
C LYS A 10 15.84 -23.47 -10.71
N ALA A 11 17.06 -23.50 -10.16
CA ALA A 11 18.13 -24.36 -10.65
C ALA A 11 17.76 -25.84 -10.48
N VAL A 12 17.24 -26.23 -9.30
CA VAL A 12 16.76 -27.59 -9.02
C VAL A 12 15.64 -27.98 -9.99
N LEU A 13 14.63 -27.12 -10.16
CA LEU A 13 13.52 -27.41 -11.07
C LEU A 13 13.98 -27.53 -12.54
N ALA A 14 14.91 -26.69 -12.98
CA ALA A 14 15.45 -26.75 -14.34
C ALA A 14 16.29 -28.02 -14.57
N SER A 15 16.96 -28.54 -13.54
CA SER A 15 17.72 -29.79 -13.64
C SER A 15 16.86 -31.05 -13.55
N ARG A 16 15.59 -30.93 -13.14
CA ARG A 16 14.73 -32.09 -12.82
C ARG A 16 14.57 -33.05 -13.99
N ASP A 17 14.36 -32.55 -15.19
CA ASP A 17 14.15 -33.37 -16.38
C ASP A 17 15.44 -34.06 -16.86
N ILE A 18 16.60 -33.53 -16.45
CA ILE A 18 17.93 -34.06 -16.82
C ILE A 18 18.37 -35.12 -15.81
N VAL A 19 18.23 -34.83 -14.52
CA VAL A 19 18.79 -35.67 -13.44
C VAL A 19 17.77 -36.69 -12.91
N GLY A 20 16.49 -36.46 -13.15
CA GLY A 20 15.40 -37.28 -12.65
C GLY A 20 15.37 -37.30 -11.13
N TYR A 21 15.50 -38.49 -10.54
CA TYR A 21 15.55 -38.72 -9.10
C TYR A 21 16.95 -39.09 -8.59
N SER A 22 18.00 -38.87 -9.39
CA SER A 22 19.37 -39.13 -8.95
C SER A 22 19.81 -38.11 -7.91
N ASP A 23 20.84 -38.45 -7.14
CA ASP A 23 21.39 -37.57 -6.12
C ASP A 23 22.06 -36.34 -6.76
N VAL A 24 21.68 -35.15 -6.28
CA VAL A 24 22.15 -33.85 -6.74
C VAL A 24 22.79 -33.12 -5.56
N THR A 25 24.02 -32.63 -5.76
CA THR A 25 24.64 -31.67 -4.84
C THR A 25 24.56 -30.28 -5.42
N LEU A 26 23.77 -29.42 -4.77
CA LEU A 26 23.66 -28.02 -5.14
C LEU A 26 24.72 -27.19 -4.41
N LEU A 27 25.64 -26.62 -5.20
CA LEU A 27 26.66 -25.70 -4.72
C LEU A 27 26.11 -24.28 -4.70
N VAL A 28 26.06 -23.65 -3.52
CA VAL A 28 25.50 -22.31 -3.35
C VAL A 28 26.42 -21.39 -2.55
N PRO A 29 26.54 -20.09 -2.95
CA PRO A 29 27.35 -19.12 -2.23
C PRO A 29 26.74 -18.64 -0.91
N HIS A 30 25.47 -18.97 -0.66
CA HIS A 30 24.75 -18.62 0.54
C HIS A 30 24.16 -19.87 1.19
N ALA A 31 24.11 -19.90 2.52
CA ALA A 31 23.55 -21.01 3.28
C ALA A 31 22.00 -21.04 3.15
N VAL A 32 21.50 -21.55 2.02
CA VAL A 32 20.07 -21.56 1.66
C VAL A 32 19.21 -22.26 2.71
N SER A 33 19.68 -23.37 3.26
CA SER A 33 18.99 -24.11 4.33
C SER A 33 18.82 -23.27 5.60
N LEU A 34 19.90 -22.65 6.07
CA LEU A 34 19.84 -21.77 7.25
C LEU A 34 18.94 -20.55 7.01
N ILE A 35 19.01 -19.94 5.82
CA ILE A 35 18.16 -18.79 5.46
C ILE A 35 16.67 -19.18 5.43
N LEU A 36 16.33 -20.40 5.01
CA LEU A 36 14.95 -20.90 4.98
C LEU A 36 14.42 -21.28 6.36
N LEU A 37 15.29 -21.82 7.21
CA LEU A 37 14.96 -22.25 8.58
C LEU A 37 14.87 -21.06 9.55
N GLU A 38 15.54 -19.95 9.23
CA GLU A 38 15.46 -18.74 10.02
C GLU A 38 14.06 -18.10 9.89
N GLN A 39 13.22 -18.31 10.90
CA GLN A 39 11.81 -17.89 10.93
C GLN A 39 11.59 -16.37 10.77
N LYS A 40 12.65 -15.57 10.84
CA LYS A 40 12.61 -14.13 10.55
C LYS A 40 12.53 -13.80 9.05
N THR A 41 12.27 -14.76 8.17
CA THR A 41 11.82 -14.44 6.82
C THR A 41 10.36 -13.98 6.81
N SER A 42 10.02 -12.92 7.55
CA SER A 42 8.74 -12.19 7.45
C SER A 42 8.45 -11.74 6.01
N HIS A 43 9.47 -11.79 5.14
CA HIS A 43 9.45 -11.38 3.74
C HIS A 43 9.11 -12.50 2.72
N LEU A 44 8.92 -13.75 3.15
CA LEU A 44 8.44 -14.85 2.31
C LEU A 44 6.97 -15.13 2.63
N SER A 45 6.10 -15.14 1.62
CA SER A 45 4.72 -15.59 1.83
C SER A 45 4.70 -17.06 2.21
N THR A 46 3.73 -17.48 3.02
CA THR A 46 3.59 -18.88 3.46
C THR A 46 3.60 -19.87 2.29
N ALA A 47 2.91 -19.53 1.19
CA ALA A 47 2.90 -20.36 -0.02
C ALA A 47 4.29 -20.49 -0.67
N ARG A 48 5.09 -19.42 -0.67
CA ARG A 48 6.46 -19.45 -1.19
C ARG A 48 7.39 -20.21 -0.27
N TRP A 49 7.28 -19.99 1.03
CA TRP A 49 8.06 -20.71 2.02
C TRP A 49 7.80 -22.21 1.92
N LEU A 50 6.53 -22.63 1.86
CA LEU A 50 6.15 -24.05 1.71
C LEU A 50 6.75 -24.64 0.43
N ARG A 51 6.60 -23.95 -0.71
CA ARG A 51 7.19 -24.39 -1.98
C ARG A 51 8.70 -24.57 -1.89
N TYR A 52 9.41 -23.61 -1.29
CA TYR A 52 10.86 -23.69 -1.13
C TYR A 52 11.27 -24.78 -0.14
N ASN A 53 10.54 -24.93 0.98
CA ASN A 53 10.79 -25.98 1.96
C ASN A 53 10.66 -27.37 1.32
N THR A 54 9.59 -27.61 0.56
CA THR A 54 9.37 -28.91 -0.07
C THR A 54 10.43 -29.23 -1.13
N ILE A 55 10.76 -28.27 -2.00
CA ILE A 55 11.72 -28.52 -3.09
C ILE A 55 13.16 -28.59 -2.56
N LEU A 56 13.53 -27.73 -1.60
CA LEU A 56 14.92 -27.56 -1.19
C LEU A 56 15.26 -28.31 0.10
N LEU A 57 14.33 -28.62 0.99
CA LEU A 57 14.67 -29.26 2.28
C LEU A 57 14.05 -30.65 2.44
N GLU A 58 12.87 -30.91 1.86
CA GLU A 58 12.17 -32.20 2.02
C GLU A 58 12.56 -33.23 0.94
N MET A 59 13.08 -32.81 -0.21
CA MET A 59 13.51 -33.72 -1.26
C MET A 59 14.79 -34.48 -0.85
N PRO A 60 14.76 -35.82 -0.73
CA PRO A 60 15.87 -36.59 -0.16
C PRO A 60 17.09 -36.69 -1.09
N ASN A 61 16.88 -36.54 -2.40
CA ASN A 61 17.93 -36.63 -3.42
C ASN A 61 18.71 -35.31 -3.60
N ILE A 62 18.46 -34.28 -2.77
CA ILE A 62 19.11 -32.98 -2.90
C ILE A 62 19.95 -32.70 -1.65
N THR A 63 21.23 -32.41 -1.88
CA THR A 63 22.19 -32.06 -0.84
C THR A 63 22.75 -30.66 -1.10
N PHE A 64 22.91 -29.85 -0.06
CA PHE A 64 23.47 -28.50 -0.18
C PHE A 64 24.92 -28.51 0.27
N LYS A 65 25.79 -27.94 -0.57
CA LYS A 65 27.17 -27.65 -0.19
C LYS A 65 27.46 -26.17 -0.40
N ARG A 66 28.05 -25.55 0.61
CA ARG A 66 28.44 -24.14 0.55
C ARG A 66 29.69 -24.00 -0.33
N CYS A 67 29.69 -22.99 -1.21
CA CYS A 67 30.80 -22.66 -2.10
C CYS A 67 30.85 -21.14 -2.25
N ASN A 68 31.72 -20.43 -1.53
CA ASN A 68 31.62 -18.96 -1.45
C ASN A 68 32.18 -18.26 -2.70
N VAL A 69 33.11 -18.91 -3.40
CA VAL A 69 33.79 -18.34 -4.57
C VAL A 69 33.50 -19.17 -5.81
N LEU A 70 32.81 -18.58 -6.78
CA LEU A 70 32.62 -19.11 -8.11
C LEU A 70 33.34 -18.22 -9.12
N ASN A 71 33.97 -18.83 -10.12
CA ASN A 71 34.52 -18.08 -11.23
C ASN A 71 33.38 -17.43 -12.04
N PRO A 72 33.34 -16.11 -12.24
CA PRO A 72 32.23 -15.44 -12.94
C PRO A 72 32.04 -15.88 -14.39
N ALA A 73 33.11 -16.32 -15.07
CA ALA A 73 33.06 -16.73 -16.47
C ALA A 73 32.64 -18.19 -16.64
N THR A 74 33.07 -19.07 -15.73
CA THR A 74 32.87 -20.53 -15.89
C THR A 74 31.84 -21.11 -14.92
N LEU A 75 31.46 -20.37 -13.88
CA LEU A 75 30.56 -20.78 -12.78
C LEU A 75 31.02 -22.04 -12.03
N PHE A 76 32.30 -22.40 -12.12
CA PHE A 76 32.90 -23.48 -11.35
C PHE A 76 33.51 -22.97 -10.03
N PRO A 77 33.63 -23.85 -9.01
CA PRO A 77 34.35 -23.54 -7.78
C PRO A 77 35.80 -23.18 -8.06
N GLY A 78 36.30 -22.15 -7.36
CA GLY A 78 37.74 -21.89 -7.30
C GLY A 78 38.47 -22.89 -6.39
N PRO A 79 39.82 -22.90 -6.43
CA PRO A 79 40.64 -23.71 -5.52
C PRO A 79 40.59 -23.22 -4.07
N ASP A 80 40.33 -21.92 -3.85
CA ASP A 80 40.12 -21.31 -2.54
C ASP A 80 38.64 -20.97 -2.34
N ASP A 81 38.11 -21.32 -1.17
CA ASP A 81 36.69 -21.10 -0.82
C ASP A 81 36.41 -19.70 -0.26
N GLY A 82 37.37 -18.77 -0.37
CA GLY A 82 37.28 -17.38 0.11
C GLY A 82 36.96 -17.23 1.60
N GLU A 83 36.71 -15.99 2.04
CA GLU A 83 36.33 -15.72 3.43
C GLU A 83 34.83 -16.01 3.65
N PRO A 84 34.47 -16.88 4.62
CA PRO A 84 33.08 -17.23 4.87
C PRO A 84 32.34 -16.10 5.60
N HIS A 85 31.29 -15.55 4.98
CA HIS A 85 30.39 -14.62 5.68
C HIS A 85 29.27 -15.34 6.43
N ASN A 86 28.77 -14.74 7.51
CA ASN A 86 27.60 -15.28 8.21
C ASN A 86 26.30 -14.78 7.53
N CYS A 87 25.68 -15.64 6.72
CA CYS A 87 24.46 -15.31 5.96
C CYS A 87 23.31 -14.81 6.85
N VAL A 88 23.16 -15.39 8.04
CA VAL A 88 22.16 -15.02 9.04
C VAL A 88 22.40 -13.60 9.55
N SER A 89 23.65 -13.28 9.92
CA SER A 89 24.01 -11.95 10.40
C SER A 89 23.77 -10.86 9.35
N VAL A 90 24.08 -11.14 8.08
CA VAL A 90 23.85 -10.23 6.95
C VAL A 90 22.36 -10.08 6.67
N LEU A 91 21.57 -11.16 6.78
CA LEU A 91 20.12 -11.08 6.66
C LEU A 91 19.53 -10.15 7.72
N ASN A 92 19.91 -10.34 8.98
CA ASN A 92 19.45 -9.51 10.08
C ASN A 92 19.84 -8.03 9.86
N GLN A 93 21.08 -7.73 9.51
CA GLN A 93 21.52 -6.35 9.22
C GLN A 93 20.75 -5.68 8.08
N VAL A 94 20.39 -6.41 7.03
CA VAL A 94 19.68 -5.84 5.87
C VAL A 94 18.16 -5.73 6.11
N CYS A 95 17.61 -6.63 6.92
CA CYS A 95 16.16 -6.74 7.10
C CYS A 95 15.63 -6.02 8.34
N THR A 96 16.47 -5.77 9.36
CA THR A 96 16.08 -4.96 10.51
C THR A 96 16.52 -3.51 10.29
N PRO A 97 15.66 -2.51 10.51
CA PRO A 97 16.07 -1.11 10.38
C PRO A 97 17.10 -0.71 11.44
N ARG A 98 17.13 -1.44 12.56
CA ARG A 98 18.00 -1.19 13.71
C ARG A 98 18.24 -2.50 14.48
N PRO A 99 19.50 -2.84 14.85
CA PRO A 99 19.82 -4.14 15.46
C PRO A 99 19.35 -4.31 16.91
N ASP A 100 19.23 -3.22 17.67
CA ASP A 100 18.77 -3.19 19.07
C ASP A 100 17.25 -2.98 19.22
N LEU A 101 16.50 -3.00 18.11
CA LEU A 101 15.04 -2.89 18.13
C LEU A 101 14.41 -4.14 18.75
N SER A 102 13.63 -3.95 19.83
CA SER A 102 12.96 -5.02 20.55
C SER A 102 11.43 -4.96 20.39
N GLU A 103 10.78 -6.13 20.37
CA GLU A 103 9.32 -6.26 20.50
C GLU A 103 8.88 -6.33 21.98
N VAL A 104 9.84 -6.58 22.88
CA VAL A 104 9.63 -6.69 24.33
C VAL A 104 9.95 -5.36 25.01
N PRO A 105 9.11 -4.86 25.94
CA PRO A 105 9.35 -3.63 26.68
C PRO A 105 10.71 -3.60 27.36
N ILE A 106 11.37 -2.44 27.33
CA ILE A 106 12.66 -2.24 28.02
C ILE A 106 12.39 -1.97 29.51
N PRO A 107 12.96 -2.76 30.43
CA PRO A 107 12.81 -2.51 31.87
C PRO A 107 13.53 -1.20 32.25
N ASN A 108 12.87 -0.36 33.06
CA ASN A 108 13.40 0.92 33.54
C ASN A 108 13.87 1.88 32.43
N CYS A 109 13.13 1.93 31.31
CA CYS A 109 13.40 2.92 30.26
C CYS A 109 13.02 4.34 30.72
N ASP A 110 13.66 5.34 30.12
CA ASP A 110 13.46 6.76 30.43
C ASP A 110 12.05 7.24 30.07
N LEU A 111 11.47 6.65 29.02
CA LEU A 111 10.16 7.03 28.49
C LEU A 111 9.31 5.80 28.15
N VAL A 112 8.04 5.84 28.59
CA VAL A 112 6.98 4.94 28.13
C VAL A 112 5.95 5.77 27.39
N LEU A 113 5.83 5.51 26.08
CA LEU A 113 4.96 6.28 25.18
C LEU A 113 3.88 5.37 24.58
N PHE A 114 2.74 5.99 24.31
CA PHE A 114 1.59 5.40 23.62
C PHE A 114 1.30 6.27 22.41
N VAL A 115 1.16 5.64 21.26
CA VAL A 115 0.90 6.34 20.00
C VAL A 115 -0.37 5.83 19.36
N ASP A 116 -1.12 6.74 18.76
CA ASP A 116 -2.31 6.41 17.97
C ASP A 116 -2.53 7.41 16.84
N GLY A 117 -3.15 6.92 15.77
CA GLY A 117 -3.56 7.67 14.61
C GLY A 117 -5.06 7.52 14.35
N SER A 118 -5.80 8.62 14.35
CA SER A 118 -7.24 8.63 14.11
C SER A 118 -7.58 9.21 12.73
N ALA A 119 -8.56 8.60 12.07
CA ALA A 119 -9.22 9.19 10.91
C ALA A 119 -10.73 8.98 10.98
N SER A 120 -11.48 10.06 10.79
CA SER A 120 -12.94 10.05 10.72
C SER A 120 -13.43 10.99 9.64
N ARG A 121 -14.65 10.80 9.12
CA ARG A 121 -15.31 11.82 8.29
C ARG A 121 -16.19 12.70 9.17
N ASP A 122 -16.09 14.02 8.99
CA ASP A 122 -17.00 14.96 9.63
C ASP A 122 -18.41 14.80 9.04
N PRO A 123 -19.45 14.45 9.84
CA PRO A 123 -20.80 14.28 9.33
C PRO A 123 -21.41 15.56 8.74
N ALA A 124 -20.96 16.74 9.17
CA ALA A 124 -21.52 18.01 8.73
C ALA A 124 -20.90 18.50 7.41
N SER A 125 -19.57 18.48 7.32
CA SER A 125 -18.86 18.97 6.12
C SER A 125 -18.49 17.87 5.12
N GLY A 126 -18.52 16.60 5.52
CA GLY A 126 -18.09 15.46 4.70
C GLY A 126 -16.57 15.32 4.55
N HIS A 127 -15.78 16.23 5.12
CA HIS A 127 -14.32 16.23 5.03
C HIS A 127 -13.67 15.14 5.90
N CYS A 128 -12.52 14.63 5.45
CA CYS A 128 -11.71 13.71 6.24
C CYS A 128 -10.96 14.49 7.33
N GLN A 129 -11.20 14.10 8.58
CA GLN A 129 -10.53 14.58 9.78
C GLN A 129 -9.51 13.54 10.19
N VAL A 130 -8.23 13.90 10.17
CA VAL A 130 -7.14 12.98 10.51
C VAL A 130 -6.21 13.65 11.52
N GLY A 131 -5.87 12.91 12.56
CA GLY A 131 -5.02 13.39 13.63
C GLY A 131 -4.16 12.28 14.22
N HIS A 132 -3.05 12.67 14.82
CA HIS A 132 -2.14 11.76 15.50
C HIS A 132 -1.89 12.27 16.92
N ALA A 133 -1.49 11.37 17.81
CA ALA A 133 -1.07 11.73 19.16
C ALA A 133 0.04 10.83 19.70
N VAL A 134 0.87 11.40 20.55
CA VAL A 134 1.87 10.73 21.37
C VAL A 134 1.61 11.10 22.82
N CYS A 135 1.39 10.10 23.65
CA CYS A 135 1.03 10.27 25.05
C CYS A 135 1.98 9.49 25.96
N THR A 136 2.15 9.96 27.17
CA THR A 136 2.54 9.10 28.30
C THR A 136 1.27 8.50 28.91
N SER A 137 1.40 7.70 29.98
CA SER A 137 0.25 7.23 30.74
C SER A 137 -0.64 8.36 31.30
N HIS A 138 -0.10 9.57 31.48
CA HIS A 138 -0.77 10.66 32.18
C HIS A 138 -0.97 11.94 31.36
N THR A 139 -0.17 12.17 30.33
CA THR A 139 -0.16 13.44 29.58
C THR A 139 -0.07 13.21 28.08
N VAL A 140 -0.64 14.13 27.30
CA VAL A 140 -0.42 14.21 25.85
C VAL A 140 0.86 15.02 25.64
N LEU A 141 1.87 14.43 25.00
CA LEU A 141 3.15 15.11 24.73
C LEU A 141 3.11 15.86 23.40
N GLN A 142 2.51 15.25 22.39
CA GLN A 142 2.41 15.79 21.04
C GLN A 142 1.10 15.34 20.42
N SER A 143 0.45 16.23 19.69
CA SER A 143 -0.73 15.89 18.90
C SER A 143 -0.93 16.90 17.79
N GLY A 144 -1.43 16.46 16.64
CA GLY A 144 -1.61 17.34 15.49
C GLY A 144 -2.66 16.83 14.51
N ALA A 145 -3.29 17.76 13.80
CA ALA A 145 -4.17 17.50 12.67
C ALA A 145 -3.39 17.65 11.36
N PHE A 146 -3.66 16.81 10.37
CA PHE A 146 -3.04 16.92 9.05
C PHE A 146 -3.96 16.34 7.97
N PRO A 147 -3.82 16.74 6.69
CA PRO A 147 -4.59 16.13 5.62
C PRO A 147 -4.03 14.74 5.29
N GLY A 148 -4.87 13.70 5.27
CA GLY A 148 -4.41 12.35 4.94
C GLY A 148 -5.40 11.23 5.19
N PHE A 149 -4.85 10.06 5.52
CA PHE A 149 -5.57 8.81 5.77
C PHE A 149 -5.17 8.22 7.13
N ALA A 150 -6.00 7.31 7.66
CA ALA A 150 -5.77 6.63 8.95
C ALA A 150 -4.36 6.03 9.08
N GLN A 151 -3.93 5.27 8.07
CA GLN A 151 -2.63 4.59 8.11
C GLN A 151 -1.44 5.56 8.17
N ALA A 152 -1.56 6.74 7.55
CA ALA A 152 -0.52 7.75 7.62
C ALA A 152 -0.44 8.39 9.01
N ALA A 153 -1.57 8.50 9.72
CA ALA A 153 -1.61 9.06 11.08
C ALA A 153 -0.80 8.22 12.06
N GLU A 154 -0.92 6.90 11.95
CA GLU A 154 -0.19 5.94 12.78
C GLU A 154 1.33 6.02 12.56
N LEU A 155 1.75 6.12 11.29
CA LEU A 155 3.17 6.29 10.97
C LEU A 155 3.71 7.63 11.49
N ILE A 156 2.92 8.71 11.38
CA ILE A 156 3.31 10.02 11.90
C ILE A 156 3.38 10.00 13.43
N ALA A 157 2.40 9.40 14.10
CA ALA A 157 2.39 9.26 15.57
C ALA A 157 3.67 8.57 16.06
N LEU A 158 4.03 7.45 15.42
CA LEU A 158 5.22 6.69 15.76
C LEU A 158 6.52 7.45 15.43
N THR A 159 6.55 8.15 14.29
CA THR A 159 7.70 9.01 13.90
C THR A 159 7.93 10.14 14.92
N GLU A 160 6.86 10.81 15.35
CA GLU A 160 6.94 11.87 16.36
C GLU A 160 7.37 11.32 17.72
N ALA A 161 6.94 10.11 18.10
CA ALA A 161 7.40 9.45 19.32
C ALA A 161 8.90 9.15 19.28
N PHE A 162 9.44 8.72 18.14
CA PHE A 162 10.89 8.53 17.99
C PHE A 162 11.67 9.82 18.13
N LYS A 163 11.19 10.93 17.55
CA LYS A 163 11.80 12.25 17.70
C LYS A 163 11.80 12.74 19.15
N LEU A 164 10.68 12.57 19.87
CA LEU A 164 10.57 12.94 21.29
C LEU A 164 11.51 12.13 22.19
N ALA A 165 11.87 10.93 21.76
CA ALA A 165 12.76 10.02 22.48
C ALA A 165 14.23 10.12 22.05
N GLU A 166 14.63 11.15 21.29
CA GLU A 166 16.01 11.36 20.85
C GLU A 166 16.99 11.29 22.04
N GLY A 167 18.00 10.43 21.91
CA GLY A 167 19.04 10.22 22.93
C GLY A 167 18.57 9.51 24.21
N LYS A 168 17.32 9.02 24.29
CA LYS A 168 16.76 8.35 25.48
C LYS A 168 16.40 6.89 25.20
N SER A 169 16.27 6.09 26.26
CA SER A 169 15.69 4.76 26.18
C SER A 169 14.15 4.85 26.21
N VAL A 170 13.47 4.21 25.26
CA VAL A 170 12.02 4.33 25.12
C VAL A 170 11.34 2.99 24.84
N THR A 171 10.19 2.77 25.49
CA THR A 171 9.21 1.75 25.10
C THR A 171 7.99 2.44 24.52
N ILE A 172 7.63 2.12 23.27
CA ILE A 172 6.51 2.70 22.55
C ILE A 172 5.47 1.64 22.28
N TYR A 173 4.23 1.87 22.71
CA TYR A 173 3.09 1.01 22.45
C TYR A 173 2.26 1.54 21.28
N THR A 174 1.91 0.65 20.34
CA THR A 174 1.00 0.94 19.23
C THR A 174 -0.01 -0.18 19.03
N ASP A 175 -1.27 0.19 18.82
CA ASP A 175 -2.33 -0.74 18.47
C ASP A 175 -2.47 -0.93 16.94
N SER A 176 -1.64 -0.25 16.15
CA SER A 176 -1.56 -0.41 14.69
C SER A 176 -0.69 -1.59 14.26
N ARG A 177 -1.30 -2.62 13.65
CA ARG A 177 -0.52 -3.73 13.02
C ARG A 177 0.33 -3.25 11.85
N TYR A 178 -0.15 -2.21 11.15
CA TYR A 178 0.56 -1.64 10.02
C TYR A 178 1.83 -0.91 10.48
N ALA A 179 1.74 0.03 11.42
CA ALA A 179 2.93 0.74 11.93
C ALA A 179 3.94 -0.21 12.58
N PHE A 180 3.46 -1.20 13.36
CA PHE A 180 4.29 -2.26 13.90
C PHE A 180 5.03 -3.04 12.80
N GLY A 181 4.32 -3.46 11.75
CA GLY A 181 4.92 -4.20 10.63
C GLY A 181 5.88 -3.36 9.79
N VAL A 182 5.64 -2.06 9.63
CA VAL A 182 6.61 -1.17 8.96
C VAL A 182 7.91 -1.11 9.77
N THR A 183 7.80 -1.05 11.10
CA THR A 183 8.94 -0.93 12.02
C THR A 183 9.75 -2.24 12.09
N HIS A 184 9.10 -3.39 12.22
CA HIS A 184 9.79 -4.67 12.45
C HIS A 184 9.97 -5.52 11.19
N ASP A 185 8.99 -5.52 10.28
CA ASP A 185 8.90 -6.54 9.23
C ASP A 185 9.34 -6.04 7.84
N PHE A 186 8.90 -4.85 7.40
CA PHE A 186 8.95 -4.50 5.97
C PHE A 186 9.65 -3.18 5.63
N GLY A 187 9.80 -2.26 6.59
CA GLY A 187 10.31 -0.91 6.31
C GLY A 187 11.71 -0.89 5.73
N ALA A 188 12.66 -1.60 6.36
CA ALA A 188 14.05 -1.70 5.88
C ALA A 188 14.12 -2.28 4.45
N LEU A 189 13.29 -3.28 4.16
CA LEU A 189 13.21 -3.88 2.83
C LEU A 189 12.67 -2.89 1.79
N TRP A 190 11.63 -2.13 2.13
CA TRP A 190 11.12 -1.10 1.25
C TRP A 190 12.17 -0.03 0.97
N LYS A 191 12.95 0.40 1.98
CA LYS A 191 14.09 1.32 1.80
C LYS A 191 15.13 0.74 0.84
N HIS A 192 15.51 -0.53 0.99
CA HIS A 192 16.43 -1.21 0.06
C HIS A 192 15.88 -1.31 -1.36
N ARG A 193 14.55 -1.38 -1.53
CA ARG A 193 13.87 -1.37 -2.85
C ARG A 193 13.53 0.03 -3.35
N LYS A 194 14.09 1.09 -2.74
CA LYS A 194 13.78 2.50 -3.05
C LYS A 194 12.27 2.80 -2.99
N PHE A 195 11.57 2.12 -2.08
CA PHE A 195 10.14 2.21 -1.86
C PHE A 195 9.28 1.86 -3.09
N LEU A 196 9.82 1.05 -4.00
CA LEU A 196 9.11 0.60 -5.20
C LEU A 196 8.47 -0.77 -5.02
N LYS A 197 7.25 -0.91 -5.54
CA LYS A 197 6.56 -2.18 -5.73
C LYS A 197 7.13 -2.92 -6.96
N SER A 198 6.75 -4.18 -7.14
CA SER A 198 7.20 -5.01 -8.27
C SER A 198 6.76 -4.50 -9.64
N ASP A 199 5.70 -3.67 -9.68
CA ASP A 199 5.21 -2.99 -10.88
C ASP A 199 5.96 -1.66 -11.17
N GLY A 200 6.97 -1.33 -10.36
CA GLY A 200 7.75 -0.09 -10.47
C GLY A 200 7.07 1.15 -9.89
N LYS A 201 5.85 1.04 -9.35
CA LYS A 201 5.17 2.17 -8.69
C LYS A 201 5.65 2.32 -7.26
N PRO A 202 5.68 3.54 -6.70
CA PRO A 202 5.99 3.74 -5.29
C PRO A 202 4.92 3.09 -4.40
N ILE A 203 5.32 2.65 -3.22
CA ILE A 203 4.38 2.28 -2.16
C ILE A 203 3.59 3.52 -1.72
N LEU A 204 2.36 3.31 -1.28
CA LEU A 204 1.54 4.39 -0.73
C LEU A 204 2.23 4.96 0.52
N HIS A 205 2.26 6.29 0.65
CA HIS A 205 2.89 7.00 1.77
C HIS A 205 4.38 6.71 1.98
N HIS A 206 5.14 6.42 0.90
CA HIS A 206 6.57 6.13 1.01
C HIS A 206 7.38 7.20 1.77
N ASP A 207 7.04 8.48 1.62
CA ASP A 207 7.70 9.57 2.33
C ASP A 207 7.59 9.40 3.84
N LYS A 208 6.41 9.02 4.33
CA LYS A 208 6.17 8.81 5.77
C LYS A 208 6.89 7.59 6.30
N VAL A 209 7.03 6.55 5.48
CA VAL A 209 7.84 5.39 5.84
C VAL A 209 9.32 5.77 5.87
N ALA A 210 9.80 6.58 4.93
CA ALA A 210 11.19 7.05 4.94
C ALA A 210 11.47 7.90 6.20
N ASP A 211 10.61 8.86 6.51
CA ASP A 211 10.70 9.69 7.72
C ASP A 211 10.76 8.82 8.99
N LEU A 212 9.91 7.80 9.07
CA LEU A 212 9.87 6.87 10.20
C LEU A 212 11.18 6.07 10.34
N LEU A 213 11.72 5.57 9.23
CA LEU A 213 12.95 4.78 9.21
C LEU A 213 14.21 5.60 9.50
N ASP A 214 14.17 6.91 9.27
CA ASP A 214 15.25 7.80 9.67
C ASP A 214 15.09 8.19 11.16
N ALA A 215 13.86 8.43 11.62
CA ALA A 215 13.57 8.78 13.01
C ALA A 215 13.82 7.63 14.01
N ILE A 216 13.63 6.36 13.61
CA ILE A 216 13.86 5.19 14.48
C ILE A 216 15.30 5.08 15.01
N LEU A 217 16.24 5.77 14.36
CA LEU A 217 17.66 5.81 14.73
C LEU A 217 17.96 6.86 15.82
N LEU A 218 17.03 7.77 16.12
CA LEU A 218 17.23 8.87 17.08
C LEU A 218 17.29 8.44 18.55
N PRO A 219 16.46 7.49 19.04
CA PRO A 219 16.52 7.07 20.44
C PRO A 219 17.81 6.33 20.77
N ALA A 220 18.25 6.37 22.04
CA ALA A 220 19.44 5.62 22.47
C ALA A 220 19.19 4.10 22.54
N ALA A 221 17.99 3.69 22.97
CA ALA A 221 17.52 2.32 22.95
C ALA A 221 16.00 2.29 22.74
N ILE A 222 15.48 1.29 22.02
CA ILE A 222 14.08 1.31 21.59
C ILE A 222 13.41 -0.07 21.64
N ALA A 223 12.21 -0.10 22.23
CA ALA A 223 11.24 -1.17 22.04
C ALA A 223 9.95 -0.62 21.43
N VAL A 224 9.44 -1.26 20.39
CA VAL A 224 8.13 -0.98 19.81
C VAL A 224 7.24 -2.19 20.01
N CYS A 225 6.25 -2.05 20.89
CA CYS A 225 5.43 -3.13 21.37
C CYS A 225 4.02 -3.03 20.79
N LYS A 226 3.50 -4.17 20.32
CA LYS A 226 2.11 -4.29 19.91
C LYS A 226 1.21 -4.37 21.15
N CYS A 227 0.25 -3.46 21.29
CA CYS A 227 -0.85 -3.60 22.24
C CYS A 227 -2.15 -4.01 21.52
N PRO A 228 -3.12 -4.65 22.21
CA PRO A 228 -4.42 -4.91 21.63
C PRO A 228 -5.28 -3.64 21.60
N ALA A 229 -6.01 -3.44 20.50
CA ALA A 229 -6.90 -2.30 20.35
C ALA A 229 -8.18 -2.47 21.19
N HIS A 230 -8.70 -1.37 21.74
CA HIS A 230 -10.04 -1.27 22.34
C HIS A 230 -10.41 -2.36 23.37
N THR A 231 -9.49 -2.74 24.24
CA THR A 231 -9.71 -3.78 25.26
C THR A 231 -10.66 -3.37 26.38
N GLY A 232 -10.87 -2.07 26.60
CA GLY A 232 -11.63 -1.56 27.76
C GLY A 232 -10.98 -1.88 29.11
N GLY A 233 -9.75 -2.39 29.11
CA GLY A 233 -9.01 -2.79 30.31
C GLY A 233 -8.55 -1.58 31.12
N ALA A 234 -8.42 -1.77 32.45
CA ALA A 234 -7.89 -0.77 33.37
C ALA A 234 -6.37 -0.91 33.61
N ASP A 235 -5.71 -1.85 32.92
CA ASP A 235 -4.27 -2.01 33.03
C ASP A 235 -3.54 -0.78 32.44
N PRO A 236 -2.28 -0.52 32.85
CA PRO A 236 -1.55 0.68 32.43
C PRO A 236 -1.40 0.82 30.91
N ILE A 237 -1.33 -0.31 30.19
CA ILE A 237 -1.15 -0.31 28.73
C ILE A 237 -2.48 0.04 28.05
N SER A 238 -3.57 -0.60 28.45
CA SER A 238 -4.91 -0.29 27.93
C SER A 238 -5.32 1.16 28.24
N ALA A 239 -5.02 1.66 29.44
CA ALA A 239 -5.29 3.04 29.83
C ALA A 239 -4.46 4.05 29.00
N GLY A 240 -3.17 3.75 28.78
CA GLY A 240 -2.30 4.56 27.93
C GLY A 240 -2.75 4.59 26.46
N ASN A 241 -3.14 3.43 25.92
CA ASN A 241 -3.65 3.32 24.55
C ASN A 241 -4.97 4.09 24.38
N ALA A 242 -5.91 3.95 25.32
CA ALA A 242 -7.17 4.68 25.30
C ALA A 242 -6.95 6.21 25.35
N ARG A 243 -5.94 6.68 26.09
CA ARG A 243 -5.56 8.09 26.13
C ARG A 243 -5.00 8.55 24.78
N ALA A 244 -4.12 7.76 24.15
CA ALA A 244 -3.60 8.08 22.82
C ALA A 244 -4.73 8.17 21.78
N ASP A 245 -5.67 7.22 21.80
CA ASP A 245 -6.86 7.23 20.93
C ASP A 245 -7.77 8.45 21.15
N ALA A 246 -8.05 8.77 22.41
CA ALA A 246 -8.82 9.97 22.73
C ALA A 246 -8.12 11.26 22.27
N ALA A 247 -6.80 11.34 22.45
CA ALA A 247 -6.00 12.49 22.06
C ALA A 247 -5.90 12.63 20.53
N ALA A 248 -5.71 11.53 19.80
CA ALA A 248 -5.68 11.54 18.33
C ALA A 248 -7.03 11.95 17.74
N LYS A 249 -8.14 11.44 18.30
CA LYS A 249 -9.51 11.85 17.93
C LYS A 249 -9.78 13.33 18.22
N ALA A 250 -9.30 13.84 19.36
CA ALA A 250 -9.43 15.25 19.69
C ALA A 250 -8.61 16.12 18.72
N ALA A 251 -7.38 15.71 18.41
CA ALA A 251 -6.50 16.40 17.48
C ALA A 251 -7.08 16.43 16.06
N ALA A 252 -7.67 15.34 15.57
CA ALA A 252 -8.28 15.26 14.24
C ALA A 252 -9.39 16.31 14.00
N ARG A 253 -10.04 16.79 15.07
CA ARG A 253 -11.09 17.81 15.02
C ARG A 253 -10.54 19.23 15.03
N LEU A 254 -9.25 19.42 15.29
CA LEU A 254 -8.63 20.73 15.24
C LEU A 254 -8.55 21.22 13.80
N PRO A 255 -8.68 22.54 13.56
CA PRO A 255 -8.44 23.10 12.24
C PRO A 255 -7.03 22.76 11.80
N LEU A 256 -6.89 22.33 10.55
CA LEU A 256 -5.59 22.01 9.97
C LEU A 256 -4.65 23.21 10.11
N PRO A 257 -3.41 23.02 10.61
CA PRO A 257 -2.44 24.10 10.64
C PRO A 257 -2.26 24.61 9.22
N PHE A 258 -2.50 25.90 9.05
CA PHE A 258 -2.46 26.61 7.78
C PHE A 258 -1.02 26.53 7.25
N VAL A 259 -0.74 25.58 6.35
CA VAL A 259 0.44 25.69 5.49
C VAL A 259 0.09 26.86 4.56
N PRO A 260 0.92 27.92 4.45
CA PRO A 260 0.73 28.94 3.43
C PRO A 260 0.95 28.27 2.07
N CYS A 261 -0.10 27.64 1.57
CA CYS A 261 -0.23 27.28 0.19
C CYS A 261 -0.33 28.60 -0.56
N LEU A 262 0.62 28.87 -1.45
CA LEU A 262 0.68 30.05 -2.32
C LEU A 262 -0.50 30.16 -3.32
N LEU A 263 -1.67 29.60 -3.00
CA LEU A 263 -2.88 29.62 -3.80
C LEU A 263 -4.10 29.69 -2.88
N SER A 264 -4.27 30.81 -2.19
CA SER A 264 -5.58 31.21 -1.64
C SER A 264 -5.68 32.72 -1.58
N SER A 265 -5.89 33.30 -2.76
CA SER A 265 -6.50 34.63 -2.86
C SER A 265 -7.99 34.49 -2.54
N THR A 266 -8.36 34.46 -1.26
CA THR A 266 -9.76 34.69 -0.87
C THR A 266 -10.04 36.17 -1.00
N SER A 267 -10.49 36.60 -2.19
CA SER A 267 -11.10 37.92 -2.36
C SER A 267 -12.57 37.82 -1.97
N THR A 268 -12.93 38.44 -0.85
CA THR A 268 -14.30 38.76 -0.47
C THR A 268 -14.85 39.88 -1.36
N GLN A 269 -15.42 39.53 -2.51
CA GLN A 269 -16.33 40.41 -3.26
C GLN A 269 -17.45 39.60 -3.95
N PRO A 270 -18.65 40.19 -4.13
CA PRO A 270 -19.81 39.54 -4.76
C PRO A 270 -19.53 39.22 -6.24
N PRO A 271 -20.28 38.28 -6.86
CA PRO A 271 -19.82 37.57 -8.06
C PRO A 271 -19.92 38.47 -9.29
N SER A 272 -18.81 39.06 -9.71
CA SER A 272 -18.56 39.27 -11.13
C SER A 272 -18.12 37.94 -11.75
N PRO A 273 -18.54 37.59 -12.98
CA PRO A 273 -18.10 36.36 -13.62
C PRO A 273 -16.56 36.34 -13.67
N PRO A 274 -15.91 35.23 -13.29
CA PRO A 274 -14.47 35.18 -13.21
C PRO A 274 -13.89 35.53 -14.57
N SER A 275 -12.93 36.47 -14.58
CA SER A 275 -12.19 36.92 -15.76
C SER A 275 -11.47 35.80 -16.52
N ALA A 276 -11.50 34.57 -16.02
CA ALA A 276 -10.92 33.37 -16.62
C ALA A 276 -11.91 32.49 -17.43
N LEU A 277 -13.23 32.74 -17.41
CA LEU A 277 -14.19 31.94 -18.20
C LEU A 277 -14.00 32.08 -19.73
N PRO A 278 -13.80 33.29 -20.29
CA PRO A 278 -13.51 33.45 -21.71
C PRO A 278 -12.21 32.73 -22.11
N ASP A 279 -11.18 32.80 -21.26
CA ASP A 279 -9.88 32.17 -21.49
C ASP A 279 -10.00 30.64 -21.49
N LEU A 280 -10.76 30.07 -20.54
CA LEU A 280 -11.05 28.64 -20.50
C LEU A 280 -11.81 28.20 -21.76
N GLN A 281 -12.79 28.97 -22.21
CA GLN A 281 -13.59 28.61 -23.39
C GLN A 281 -12.87 28.83 -24.72
N THR A 282 -11.74 29.53 -24.73
CA THR A 282 -10.86 29.66 -25.91
C THR A 282 -10.31 28.31 -26.37
N PHE A 283 -10.20 27.34 -25.45
CA PHE A 283 -9.82 25.96 -25.76
C PHE A 283 -10.93 25.13 -26.43
N SER A 284 -12.13 25.69 -26.64
CA SER A 284 -13.20 25.02 -27.38
C SER A 284 -12.94 25.00 -28.89
N THR A 285 -13.30 23.90 -29.53
CA THR A 285 -13.20 23.78 -31.00
C THR A 285 -14.44 24.36 -31.69
N PRO A 286 -14.35 24.80 -32.96
CA PRO A 286 -15.53 25.28 -33.71
C PRO A 286 -16.66 24.24 -33.82
N GLN A 287 -16.31 22.95 -33.91
CA GLN A 287 -17.28 21.84 -33.94
C GLN A 287 -18.03 21.68 -32.62
N GLU A 288 -17.34 21.91 -31.50
CA GLU A 288 -17.90 21.85 -30.17
C GLU A 288 -18.84 23.02 -29.88
N ARG A 289 -18.46 24.23 -30.29
CA ARG A 289 -19.34 25.42 -30.19
C ARG A 289 -20.62 25.24 -31.01
N LYS A 290 -20.52 24.63 -32.20
CA LYS A 290 -21.69 24.24 -33.01
C LYS A 290 -22.59 23.24 -32.27
N LEU A 291 -22.01 22.25 -31.60
CA LEU A 291 -22.77 21.27 -30.79
C LEU A 291 -23.49 21.93 -29.61
N TRP A 292 -22.87 22.91 -28.95
CA TRP A 292 -23.50 23.67 -27.87
C TRP A 292 -24.69 24.50 -28.37
N LEU A 293 -24.53 25.20 -29.50
CA LEU A 293 -25.61 25.94 -30.17
C LEU A 293 -26.81 25.04 -30.49
N THR A 294 -26.56 23.86 -31.09
CA THR A 294 -27.64 22.89 -31.40
C THR A 294 -28.37 22.38 -30.17
N ASN A 295 -27.76 22.46 -28.98
CA ASN A 295 -28.34 22.04 -27.71
C ASN A 295 -28.87 23.22 -26.84
N GLY A 296 -29.05 24.40 -27.44
CA GLY A 296 -29.66 25.56 -26.78
C GLY A 296 -28.72 26.42 -25.94
N ALA A 297 -27.40 26.32 -26.16
CA ALA A 297 -26.44 27.22 -25.52
C ALA A 297 -26.41 28.61 -26.18
N THR A 298 -26.27 29.65 -25.37
CA THR A 298 -26.20 31.05 -25.82
C THR A 298 -24.85 31.67 -25.45
N SER A 299 -24.40 32.63 -26.26
CA SER A 299 -23.13 33.34 -26.01
C SER A 299 -23.45 34.75 -25.51
N SER A 300 -22.97 35.11 -24.32
CA SER A 300 -23.09 36.44 -23.72
C SER A 300 -21.71 36.94 -23.28
N HIS A 301 -21.34 38.15 -23.71
CA HIS A 301 -20.05 38.80 -23.37
C HIS A 301 -18.79 37.91 -23.56
N GLY A 302 -18.75 37.11 -24.63
CA GLY A 302 -17.61 36.23 -24.94
C GLY A 302 -17.58 34.90 -24.18
N VAL A 303 -18.62 34.59 -23.40
CA VAL A 303 -18.77 33.33 -22.66
C VAL A 303 -20.03 32.59 -23.11
N TRP A 304 -19.89 31.29 -23.36
CA TRP A 304 -20.94 30.35 -23.70
C TRP A 304 -21.60 29.79 -22.44
N TYR A 305 -22.92 29.87 -22.39
CA TYR A 305 -23.76 29.33 -21.31
C TYR A 305 -24.73 28.29 -21.87
N GLY A 306 -24.93 27.22 -21.11
CA GLY A 306 -25.96 26.23 -21.38
C GLY A 306 -27.37 26.76 -21.12
N PRO A 307 -28.41 26.01 -21.55
CA PRO A 307 -29.81 26.35 -21.30
C PRO A 307 -30.19 26.41 -19.80
N ASP A 308 -29.36 25.85 -18.92
CA ASP A 308 -29.49 25.91 -17.46
C ASP A 308 -28.75 27.10 -16.83
N GLY A 309 -28.25 28.04 -17.63
CA GLY A 309 -27.55 29.24 -17.16
C GLY A 309 -26.11 29.00 -16.67
N LYS A 310 -25.59 27.78 -16.81
CA LYS A 310 -24.22 27.41 -16.38
C LYS A 310 -23.22 27.55 -17.52
N PRO A 311 -21.94 27.87 -17.23
CA PRO A 311 -20.93 27.99 -18.27
C PRO A 311 -20.68 26.64 -18.96
N CYS A 312 -20.52 26.66 -20.28
CA CYS A 312 -20.17 25.48 -21.07
C CYS A 312 -18.72 25.07 -20.80
N LEU A 313 -18.50 23.78 -20.50
CA LEU A 313 -17.17 23.19 -20.31
C LEU A 313 -16.61 22.65 -21.63
N PRO A 314 -15.43 23.13 -22.09
CA PRO A 314 -14.72 22.54 -23.22
C PRO A 314 -14.24 21.11 -22.96
N LYS A 315 -14.33 20.26 -23.98
CA LYS A 315 -13.83 18.88 -24.02
C LYS A 315 -12.36 18.76 -23.63
N HIS A 316 -11.56 19.79 -23.93
CA HIS A 316 -10.15 19.88 -23.55
C HIS A 316 -9.92 19.62 -22.05
N PHE A 317 -10.87 20.01 -21.19
CA PHE A 317 -10.76 19.84 -19.75
C PHE A 317 -11.37 18.54 -19.21
N PHE A 318 -12.00 17.71 -20.05
CA PHE A 318 -12.60 16.45 -19.62
C PHE A 318 -11.61 15.51 -18.91
N PRO A 319 -10.34 15.35 -19.36
CA PRO A 319 -9.36 14.53 -18.64
C PRO A 319 -9.09 15.04 -17.22
N HIS A 320 -8.97 16.37 -17.07
CA HIS A 320 -8.68 17.00 -15.78
C HIS A 320 -9.87 16.86 -14.82
N ILE A 321 -11.07 17.17 -15.30
CA ILE A 321 -12.31 17.03 -14.53
C ILE A 321 -12.59 15.57 -14.18
N ALA A 322 -12.36 14.63 -15.10
CA ALA A 322 -12.51 13.20 -14.81
C ALA A 322 -11.55 12.75 -13.71
N LYS A 323 -10.29 13.20 -13.76
CA LYS A 323 -9.30 12.90 -12.72
C LYS A 323 -9.69 13.49 -11.37
N LEU A 324 -10.21 14.72 -11.33
CA LEU A 324 -10.66 15.37 -10.09
C LEU A 324 -11.91 14.70 -9.50
N THR A 325 -12.88 14.35 -10.33
CA THR A 325 -14.18 13.81 -9.87
C THR A 325 -14.15 12.31 -9.58
N HIS A 326 -13.26 11.56 -10.24
CA HIS A 326 -13.09 10.12 -10.02
C HIS A 326 -12.00 9.81 -8.98
N GLY A 327 -10.92 10.59 -8.94
CA GLY A 327 -9.62 10.13 -8.42
C GLY A 327 -9.44 10.02 -6.90
N LEU A 328 -10.35 10.58 -6.07
CA LEU A 328 -10.23 10.50 -4.60
C LEU A 328 -11.15 9.47 -3.95
N ASP A 329 -12.31 9.18 -4.57
CA ASP A 329 -13.36 8.32 -4.00
C ASP A 329 -13.81 7.21 -4.98
N ASP A 330 -13.08 7.00 -6.10
CA ASP A 330 -13.42 6.03 -7.17
C ASP A 330 -14.89 6.10 -7.61
N VAL A 331 -15.40 7.34 -7.71
CA VAL A 331 -16.82 7.64 -7.89
C VAL A 331 -17.31 7.10 -9.23
N SER A 332 -18.51 6.51 -9.23
CA SER A 332 -19.16 5.99 -10.43
C SER A 332 -19.42 7.11 -11.47
N LYS A 333 -19.64 6.71 -12.73
CA LYS A 333 -20.06 7.60 -13.83
C LYS A 333 -21.16 8.58 -13.40
N GLY A 334 -22.15 8.11 -12.63
CA GLY A 334 -23.26 8.93 -12.14
C GLY A 334 -22.77 10.03 -11.19
N GLY A 335 -21.99 9.68 -10.17
CA GLY A 335 -21.49 10.66 -9.22
C GLY A 335 -20.49 11.66 -9.83
N MET A 336 -19.71 11.26 -10.84
CA MET A 336 -18.88 12.20 -11.61
C MET A 336 -19.74 13.23 -12.36
N LEU A 337 -20.87 12.81 -12.93
CA LEU A 337 -21.82 13.72 -13.60
C LEU A 337 -22.52 14.63 -12.59
N ASP A 338 -22.91 14.11 -11.43
CA ASP A 338 -23.56 14.88 -10.38
C ASP A 338 -22.64 15.96 -9.80
N ALA A 339 -21.35 15.65 -9.61
CA ALA A 339 -20.36 16.63 -9.17
C ALA A 339 -20.13 17.72 -10.22
N LEU A 340 -20.07 17.34 -11.50
CA LEU A 340 -19.80 18.28 -12.58
C LEU A 340 -20.98 19.20 -12.90
N THR A 341 -22.20 18.64 -12.96
CA THR A 341 -23.41 19.38 -13.36
C THR A 341 -23.86 20.42 -12.33
N LYS A 342 -23.29 20.43 -11.11
CA LYS A 342 -23.48 21.51 -10.13
C LYS A 342 -22.93 22.85 -10.61
N HIS A 343 -21.82 22.84 -11.34
CA HIS A 343 -21.08 24.06 -11.69
C HIS A 343 -20.93 24.29 -13.19
N TRP A 344 -21.05 23.24 -14.01
CA TRP A 344 -20.77 23.31 -15.45
C TRP A 344 -21.86 22.65 -16.30
N TYR A 345 -22.13 23.25 -17.45
CA TYR A 345 -22.88 22.61 -18.53
C TYR A 345 -21.92 21.83 -19.43
N THR A 346 -22.23 20.57 -19.71
CA THR A 346 -21.38 19.72 -20.56
C THR A 346 -22.19 18.81 -21.48
N LYS A 347 -21.66 18.60 -22.69
CA LYS A 347 -22.18 17.63 -23.67
C LYS A 347 -21.08 16.67 -24.09
N GLY A 348 -21.31 15.38 -23.82
CA GLY A 348 -20.38 14.29 -24.14
C GLY A 348 -19.49 13.83 -22.99
N PHE A 349 -19.45 14.54 -21.85
CA PHE A 349 -18.67 14.08 -20.68
C PHE A 349 -19.15 12.75 -20.12
N SER A 350 -20.45 12.42 -20.21
CA SER A 350 -20.99 11.12 -19.78
C SER A 350 -20.31 9.93 -20.46
N ILE A 351 -20.03 10.03 -21.77
CA ILE A 351 -19.33 8.98 -22.52
C ILE A 351 -17.86 8.93 -22.12
N TYR A 352 -17.24 10.09 -21.93
CA TYR A 352 -15.85 10.19 -21.48
C TYR A 352 -15.67 9.61 -20.07
N ALA A 353 -16.52 9.98 -19.12
CA ALA A 353 -16.54 9.49 -17.75
C ALA A 353 -16.75 7.97 -17.69
N GLN A 354 -17.61 7.43 -18.55
CA GLN A 354 -17.78 5.98 -18.67
C GLN A 354 -16.48 5.28 -19.07
N LYS A 355 -15.84 5.72 -20.16
CA LYS A 355 -14.56 5.15 -20.61
C LYS A 355 -13.46 5.32 -19.56
N TYR A 356 -13.47 6.44 -18.84
CA TYR A 356 -12.52 6.71 -17.76
C TYR A 356 -12.70 5.74 -16.59
N CYS A 357 -13.95 5.46 -16.18
CA CYS A 357 -14.25 4.46 -15.15
C CYS A 357 -13.89 3.04 -15.61
N GLU A 358 -14.16 2.68 -16.86
CA GLU A 358 -13.83 1.37 -17.45
C GLU A 358 -12.30 1.15 -17.55
N ALA A 359 -11.52 2.21 -17.76
CA ALA A 359 -10.06 2.18 -17.77
C ALA A 359 -9.44 2.22 -16.36
N CYS A 360 -10.23 2.47 -15.31
CA CYS A 360 -9.74 2.51 -13.94
C CYS A 360 -9.52 1.09 -13.40
N MET A 361 -8.25 0.77 -13.09
CA MET A 361 -7.87 -0.54 -12.56
C MET A 361 -8.56 -0.86 -11.22
N THR A 362 -8.77 0.15 -10.37
CA THR A 362 -9.46 -0.03 -9.08
C THR A 362 -10.92 -0.40 -9.30
N CYS A 363 -11.64 0.32 -10.18
CA CYS A 363 -13.02 0.01 -10.51
C CYS A 363 -13.17 -1.32 -11.23
N ALA A 364 -12.24 -1.68 -12.12
CA ALA A 364 -12.25 -2.97 -12.82
C ALA A 364 -12.05 -4.16 -11.87
N GLN A 365 -11.31 -3.97 -10.78
CA GLN A 365 -11.06 -5.01 -9.79
C GLN A 365 -12.21 -5.21 -8.79
N HIS A 366 -12.96 -4.15 -8.49
CA HIS A 366 -13.99 -4.16 -7.43
C HIS A 366 -15.43 -4.14 -7.94
N ASN A 367 -15.68 -3.72 -9.19
CA ASN A 367 -16.99 -3.87 -9.80
C ASN A 367 -17.11 -5.24 -10.44
N PRO A 368 -18.02 -6.12 -9.98
CA PRO A 368 -18.40 -7.29 -10.75
C PRO A 368 -19.03 -6.77 -12.05
N GLY A 369 -18.29 -6.84 -13.15
CA GLY A 369 -18.80 -6.49 -14.46
C GLY A 369 -20.06 -7.29 -14.81
N LYS A 370 -20.76 -6.91 -15.89
CA LYS A 370 -21.85 -7.73 -16.40
C LYS A 370 -21.34 -9.16 -16.62
N SER A 371 -22.00 -10.14 -16.02
CA SER A 371 -21.73 -11.55 -16.27
C SER A 371 -21.76 -11.78 -17.78
N VAL A 372 -20.64 -12.25 -18.33
CA VAL A 372 -20.61 -12.70 -19.72
C VAL A 372 -21.59 -13.86 -19.78
N ALA A 373 -22.68 -13.69 -20.53
CA ALA A 373 -23.57 -14.78 -20.84
C ALA A 373 -22.76 -15.80 -21.65
N LYS A 374 -22.25 -16.83 -20.97
CA LYS A 374 -21.67 -17.99 -21.64
C LYS A 374 -22.83 -18.71 -22.32
N PRO A 375 -22.83 -18.92 -23.64
CA PRO A 375 -23.77 -19.85 -24.23
C PRO A 375 -23.57 -21.20 -23.53
N LEU A 376 -24.65 -21.87 -23.11
CA LEU A 376 -24.62 -23.29 -22.79
C LEU A 376 -24.30 -24.02 -24.10
N ALA A 377 -23.01 -24.18 -24.41
CA ALA A 377 -22.57 -25.03 -25.49
C ALA A 377 -22.57 -26.47 -24.97
N ALA A 378 -23.35 -27.35 -25.61
CA ALA A 378 -23.11 -28.78 -25.54
C ALA A 378 -21.64 -29.03 -25.94
N HIS A 379 -20.95 -29.90 -25.20
CA HIS A 379 -19.54 -30.19 -25.42
C HIS A 379 -19.32 -30.67 -26.88
N PRO A 380 -18.44 -30.03 -27.66
CA PRO A 380 -18.07 -30.57 -28.97
C PRO A 380 -17.34 -31.92 -28.77
N PRO A 381 -17.57 -32.91 -29.64
CA PRO A 381 -16.87 -34.20 -29.56
C PRO A 381 -15.36 -34.02 -29.83
N PRO A 382 -14.49 -34.78 -29.14
CA PRO A 382 -13.05 -34.70 -29.36
C PRO A 382 -12.68 -35.20 -30.77
N GLU A 383 -11.75 -34.51 -31.44
CA GLU A 383 -11.25 -34.91 -32.76
C GLU A 383 -10.04 -35.87 -32.65
N GLN A 384 -9.31 -35.85 -31.54
CA GLN A 384 -8.18 -36.74 -31.28
C GLN A 384 -8.16 -37.31 -29.85
N ALA A 385 -7.40 -38.39 -29.65
CA ALA A 385 -7.19 -38.97 -28.33
C ALA A 385 -6.50 -37.94 -27.41
N PHE A 386 -7.03 -37.77 -26.19
CA PHE A 386 -6.56 -36.81 -25.16
C PHE A 386 -6.77 -35.31 -25.45
N ASP A 387 -7.52 -34.93 -26.50
CA ASP A 387 -7.85 -33.52 -26.77
C ASP A 387 -8.67 -32.87 -25.65
N HIS A 388 -9.54 -33.66 -25.01
CA HIS A 388 -10.42 -33.23 -23.94
C HIS A 388 -10.27 -34.17 -22.75
N LEU A 389 -9.83 -33.64 -21.61
CA LEU A 389 -9.85 -34.33 -20.32
C LEU A 389 -11.06 -33.82 -19.54
N MET A 390 -12.11 -34.63 -19.45
CA MET A 390 -13.26 -34.35 -18.59
C MET A 390 -13.01 -34.97 -17.21
N LEU A 391 -12.98 -34.12 -16.19
CA LEU A 391 -12.97 -34.53 -14.79
C LEU A 391 -14.41 -34.48 -14.30
N ASP A 392 -15.00 -35.64 -14.06
CA ASP A 392 -16.28 -35.74 -13.36
C ASP A 392 -16.01 -35.72 -11.85
N PHE A 393 -16.75 -34.90 -11.10
CA PHE A 393 -16.68 -34.92 -9.64
C PHE A 393 -17.54 -36.08 -9.18
N PHE A 394 -16.94 -37.27 -9.04
CA PHE A 394 -17.58 -38.37 -8.33
C PHE A 394 -17.96 -37.89 -6.93
N GLU A 395 -19.22 -38.09 -6.55
CA GLU A 395 -19.79 -37.73 -5.24
C GLU A 395 -18.82 -38.09 -4.11
N LEU A 396 -18.26 -37.08 -3.44
CA LEU A 396 -17.58 -37.28 -2.17
C LEU A 396 -18.64 -37.68 -1.17
N THR A 397 -18.58 -38.90 -0.63
CA THR A 397 -19.42 -39.30 0.49
C THR A 397 -19.23 -38.32 1.65
N PRO A 398 -20.31 -37.84 2.29
CA PRO A 398 -20.20 -36.91 3.41
C PRO A 398 -19.32 -37.53 4.50
N ALA A 399 -18.32 -36.78 4.95
CA ALA A 399 -17.51 -37.19 6.09
C ALA A 399 -18.43 -37.33 7.31
N GLU A 400 -18.57 -38.55 7.83
CA GLU A 400 -19.22 -38.77 9.12
C GLU A 400 -18.44 -37.97 10.17
N GLY A 401 -19.06 -36.88 10.63
CA GLY A 401 -18.52 -36.07 11.71
C GLY A 401 -18.29 -36.96 12.92
N LYS A 402 -17.02 -37.05 13.35
CA LYS A 402 -16.73 -37.58 14.68
C LYS A 402 -17.40 -36.65 15.70
N LYS A 403 -18.36 -37.20 16.44
CA LYS A 403 -18.95 -36.59 17.62
C LYS A 403 -17.89 -36.27 18.67
#